data_AF-A0A2E9TMJ4-F1
#
_entry.id   AF-A0A2E9TMJ4-F1
#
_cell.length_a   1.000
_cell.length_b   1.000
_cell.length_c   1.000
_cell.angle_alpha   90.00
_cell.angle_beta   90.00
_cell.angle_gamma   90.00
#
_symmetry.space_group_name_H-M   'P 1'
#
loop_
_entity.id
_entity.type
_entity.pdbx_description
1 polymer ?
#
loop_
_entity_poly.entity_id
_entity_poly.type
_entity_poly.pdbx_seq_one_letter_code
_entity_poly.pdbx_strand_id
1 'polypeptide(L)'
;MERLSAGIRLGAVVLGSALLGACASSYQHSGGQPATITALAGQTVAAETTTNGRVTTSTDTTAYQAQVLQASQSGQTACVKAQVQGGKMVYHSTIAPPGTFQVQAHNTTDSWRCVDYSNGGQQVWALLNTEAIGVASTAPDGEPLGKGLLGIRINQTQDKHFLKVESLVPLSAAEESGLLQSGDLIVAIGEGKDGELSPTAGQTLQQLIAQMRGEPGTFARLSIMSPGTAGTRDVVLERREQTAEQQAAIQQQQIDALAIKDNSGQFLSPYTSDGVTAEWVNKTINVSMGKATGSAVGGVAGAYAANKVLENVPFGGMLGGFLGSKAGKAVGGNTALEASGGWDFIRSSSDISFNSMNDMARWLATTHRDKSNFVDVIKAADKIYPGLQTAVANSAR
;
A
#
# COMPACT_ATOMS: atom_id res chain seq x y z
N MET A 1 -22.06 -41.04 56.14
CA MET A 1 -22.17 -42.29 55.35
C MET A 1 -22.77 -41.91 54.01
N GLU A 2 -22.16 -42.42 52.94
CA GLU A 2 -22.65 -42.48 51.54
C GLU A 2 -22.83 -41.12 50.82
N ARG A 3 -21.88 -40.69 49.98
CA ARG A 3 -21.70 -41.02 48.54
C ARG A 3 -22.99 -40.83 47.74
N LEU A 4 -22.94 -39.92 46.76
CA LEU A 4 -23.17 -40.23 45.34
C LEU A 4 -22.91 -39.01 44.45
N SER A 5 -22.05 -39.23 43.45
CA SER A 5 -21.80 -38.34 42.31
C SER A 5 -23.06 -38.16 41.46
N ALA A 6 -23.29 -36.93 40.99
CA ALA A 6 -24.18 -36.66 39.87
C ALA A 6 -23.50 -35.68 38.92
N GLY A 7 -23.15 -36.18 37.72
CA GLY A 7 -22.71 -35.36 36.60
C GLY A 7 -23.91 -34.71 35.92
N ILE A 8 -23.85 -33.39 35.75
CA ILE A 8 -24.80 -32.62 34.94
C ILE A 8 -23.98 -31.90 33.88
N ARG A 9 -24.22 -32.23 32.60
CA ARG A 9 -23.83 -31.42 31.46
C ARG A 9 -24.99 -30.51 31.10
N LEU A 10 -24.77 -29.19 31.11
CA LEU A 10 -25.56 -28.20 30.38
C LEU A 10 -24.88 -26.83 30.45
N GLY A 11 -24.74 -26.16 29.29
CA GLY A 11 -24.87 -24.71 29.20
C GLY A 11 -23.65 -23.88 28.79
N ALA A 12 -23.79 -23.24 27.61
CA ALA A 12 -23.26 -21.93 27.19
C ALA A 12 -21.73 -21.78 27.00
N VAL A 13 -21.24 -21.54 25.78
CA VAL A 13 -21.26 -20.25 25.03
C VAL A 13 -20.64 -19.11 25.85
N VAL A 14 -19.34 -18.87 25.64
CA VAL A 14 -18.74 -17.55 25.39
C VAL A 14 -17.39 -17.81 24.70
N LEU A 15 -17.23 -17.45 23.42
CA LEU A 15 -15.91 -17.27 22.82
C LEU A 15 -15.83 -15.83 22.30
N GLY A 16 -15.43 -14.96 23.22
CA GLY A 16 -14.90 -13.64 22.94
C GLY A 16 -13.41 -13.74 22.61
N SER A 17 -13.03 -12.91 21.65
CA SER A 17 -11.72 -12.69 21.04
C SER A 17 -10.61 -12.28 22.03
N ALA A 18 -9.34 -12.62 21.70
CA ALA A 18 -8.09 -11.85 21.93
C ALA A 18 -6.88 -12.79 21.78
N LEU A 19 -6.05 -12.67 20.74
CA LEU A 19 -4.79 -11.89 20.68
C LEU A 19 -3.56 -12.55 21.34
N LEU A 20 -2.54 -12.78 20.49
CA LEU A 20 -1.09 -12.62 20.68
C LEU A 20 -0.30 -13.53 21.65
N GLY A 21 0.93 -13.89 21.21
CA GLY A 21 2.03 -14.38 22.05
C GLY A 21 2.74 -15.60 21.46
N ALA A 22 3.70 -15.45 20.55
CA ALA A 22 5.13 -15.36 20.86
C ALA A 22 5.66 -16.55 21.68
N CYS A 23 6.18 -17.57 21.00
CA CYS A 23 7.06 -18.56 21.62
C CYS A 23 8.48 -17.99 21.66
N ALA A 24 8.89 -17.48 22.82
CA ALA A 24 10.30 -17.30 23.17
C ALA A 24 10.64 -18.31 24.27
N SER A 25 11.68 -19.09 24.04
CA SER A 25 12.17 -20.15 24.91
C SER A 25 12.51 -19.62 26.30
N SER A 26 12.02 -20.32 27.33
CA SER A 26 12.31 -20.07 28.73
C SER A 26 13.70 -20.58 29.12
N TYR A 27 14.58 -19.67 29.55
CA TYR A 27 15.63 -19.98 30.53
C TYR A 27 15.17 -19.45 31.89
N GLN A 28 15.00 -20.36 32.85
CA GLN A 28 14.70 -20.04 34.24
C GLN A 28 15.99 -19.67 34.97
N HIS A 29 16.01 -18.51 35.64
CA HIS A 29 16.80 -18.32 36.85
C HIS A 29 16.09 -17.37 37.82
N SER A 30 16.34 -17.62 39.10
CA SER A 30 15.45 -17.44 40.26
C SER A 30 15.60 -16.13 41.03
N GLY A 31 14.48 -15.60 41.52
CA GLY A 31 14.29 -15.18 42.93
C GLY A 31 14.57 -13.73 43.35
N GLY A 32 13.53 -13.04 43.86
CA GLY A 32 13.65 -12.23 45.10
C GLY A 32 13.28 -10.73 45.09
N GLN A 33 12.01 -10.44 45.44
CA GLN A 33 11.46 -9.23 46.13
C GLN A 33 11.35 -7.87 45.37
N PRO A 34 10.35 -7.02 45.75
CA PRO A 34 9.75 -6.02 44.87
C PRO A 34 10.37 -4.62 45.05
N ALA A 35 10.87 -4.03 43.95
CA ALA A 35 11.24 -2.63 43.90
C ALA A 35 10.24 -1.85 43.02
N THR A 36 9.71 -0.79 43.63
CA THR A 36 8.91 0.29 43.07
C THR A 36 9.21 0.61 41.60
N ILE A 37 8.14 0.63 40.80
CA ILE A 37 8.16 0.97 39.37
C ILE A 37 8.37 2.50 39.26
N THR A 38 9.62 2.93 39.18
CA THR A 38 9.96 4.23 38.61
C THR A 38 9.96 4.05 37.10
N ALA A 39 9.00 4.67 36.42
CA ALA A 39 8.89 4.66 34.97
C ALA A 39 10.16 5.29 34.35
N LEU A 40 11.02 4.44 33.80
CA LEU A 40 12.02 4.85 32.81
C LEU A 40 11.27 4.92 31.47
N ALA A 41 11.01 6.16 31.04
CA ALA A 41 10.70 6.46 29.65
C ALA A 41 11.89 6.02 28.78
N GLY A 42 11.87 4.76 28.35
CA GLY A 42 12.80 4.22 27.37
C GLY A 42 12.43 4.75 26.00
N GLN A 43 13.31 5.59 25.44
CA GLN A 43 13.28 6.04 24.06
C GLN A 43 13.04 4.85 23.12
N THR A 44 11.91 4.84 22.41
CA THR A 44 11.72 3.99 21.24
C THR A 44 12.65 4.51 20.15
N VAL A 45 13.84 3.92 20.04
CA VAL A 45 14.74 4.17 18.92
C VAL A 45 14.06 3.60 17.68
N ALA A 46 13.71 4.46 16.72
CA ALA A 46 13.12 4.05 15.45
C ALA A 46 14.07 3.06 14.75
N ALA A 47 13.53 1.99 14.19
CA ALA A 47 14.36 1.00 13.51
C ALA A 47 15.02 1.58 12.28
N GLU A 48 16.33 1.43 12.19
CA GLU A 48 17.11 1.85 11.04
C GLU A 48 16.88 0.84 9.93
N THR A 49 16.33 1.30 8.80
CA THR A 49 16.00 0.45 7.66
C THR A 49 16.69 0.98 6.41
N THR A 50 17.49 0.14 5.77
CA THR A 50 18.25 0.44 4.56
C THR A 50 17.88 -0.56 3.47
N THR A 51 17.56 -0.10 2.27
CA THR A 51 17.21 -0.99 1.15
C THR A 51 18.32 -0.95 0.09
N ASN A 52 18.95 -2.09 -0.15
CA ASN A 52 19.98 -2.30 -1.16
C ASN A 52 19.43 -3.25 -2.24
N GLY A 53 19.05 -2.68 -3.39
CA GLY A 53 18.38 -3.43 -4.45
C GLY A 53 17.03 -3.98 -3.97
N ARG A 54 16.85 -5.31 -4.04
CA ARG A 54 15.63 -5.98 -3.53
C ARG A 54 15.73 -6.40 -2.06
N VAL A 55 16.87 -6.20 -1.39
CA VAL A 55 17.07 -6.61 0.01
C VAL A 55 16.94 -5.40 0.93
N THR A 56 16.05 -5.49 1.90
CA THR A 56 15.84 -4.50 2.95
C THR A 56 16.45 -5.00 4.25
N THR A 57 17.46 -4.29 4.72
CA THR A 57 18.12 -4.50 6.01
C THR A 57 17.47 -3.62 7.06
N SER A 58 17.04 -4.17 8.19
CA SER A 58 16.43 -3.41 9.29
C SER A 58 16.96 -3.87 10.64
N THR A 59 17.00 -2.97 11.63
CA THR A 59 17.28 -3.33 13.03
C THR A 59 16.06 -3.92 13.74
N ASP A 60 14.89 -3.93 13.09
CA ASP A 60 13.67 -4.60 13.56
C ASP A 60 13.05 -5.52 12.50
N THR A 61 11.85 -6.04 12.79
CA THR A 61 11.13 -6.96 11.88
C THR A 61 10.01 -6.28 11.08
N THR A 62 9.83 -4.97 11.21
CA THR A 62 8.72 -4.22 10.62
C THR A 62 8.80 -4.26 9.09
N ALA A 63 9.99 -4.08 8.53
CA ALA A 63 10.23 -4.18 7.08
C ALA A 63 9.84 -5.56 6.53
N TYR A 64 10.20 -6.63 7.24
CA TYR A 64 9.84 -7.99 6.85
C TYR A 64 8.33 -8.22 6.92
N GLN A 65 7.66 -7.74 7.96
CA GLN A 65 6.20 -7.90 8.09
C GLN A 65 5.44 -7.23 6.93
N ALA A 66 5.86 -6.03 6.51
CA ALA A 66 5.29 -5.35 5.35
C ALA A 66 5.48 -6.17 4.06
N GLN A 67 6.67 -6.75 3.86
CA GLN A 67 6.96 -7.59 2.69
C GLN A 67 6.18 -8.91 2.69
N VAL A 68 5.95 -9.52 3.85
CA VAL A 68 5.09 -10.71 3.99
C VAL A 68 3.66 -10.39 3.55
N LEU A 69 3.12 -9.24 3.98
CA LEU A 69 1.79 -8.80 3.56
C LEU A 69 1.74 -8.59 2.03
N GLN A 70 2.73 -7.91 1.47
CA GLN A 70 2.82 -7.70 0.02
C GLN A 70 2.95 -9.02 -0.77
N ALA A 71 3.79 -9.95 -0.32
CA ALA A 71 3.99 -11.24 -0.96
C ALA A 71 2.73 -12.11 -0.92
N SER A 72 1.96 -12.05 0.18
CA SER A 72 0.69 -12.76 0.31
C SER A 72 -0.38 -12.30 -0.68
N GLN A 73 -0.37 -11.02 -1.04
CA GLN A 73 -1.32 -10.44 -1.99
C GLN A 73 -0.92 -10.70 -3.45
N SER A 74 0.38 -10.83 -3.71
CA SER A 74 0.95 -11.00 -5.05
C SER A 74 1.30 -12.45 -5.41
N GLY A 75 1.15 -13.40 -4.48
CA GLY A 75 1.52 -14.80 -4.68
C GLY A 75 3.03 -15.03 -4.81
N GLN A 76 3.83 -14.16 -4.20
CA GLN A 76 5.30 -14.20 -4.23
C GLN A 76 5.87 -14.81 -2.94
N THR A 77 7.18 -14.97 -2.86
CA THR A 77 7.84 -15.54 -1.68
C THR A 77 8.51 -14.44 -0.86
N ALA A 78 8.13 -14.28 0.41
CA ALA A 78 8.81 -13.36 1.32
C ALA A 78 9.90 -14.11 2.09
N CYS A 79 11.10 -13.56 2.19
CA CYS A 79 12.26 -14.18 2.82
C CYS A 79 12.92 -13.26 3.84
N VAL A 80 13.44 -13.82 4.94
CA VAL A 80 14.22 -13.09 5.96
C VAL A 80 15.43 -13.88 6.44
N LYS A 81 16.51 -13.17 6.76
CA LYS A 81 17.71 -13.69 7.42
C LYS A 81 18.13 -12.75 8.55
N ALA A 82 18.28 -13.30 9.76
CA ALA A 82 18.76 -12.55 10.91
C ALA A 82 20.27 -12.77 11.09
N GLN A 83 21.02 -11.70 11.37
CA GLN A 83 22.46 -11.74 11.60
C GLN A 83 22.84 -10.77 12.73
N VAL A 84 23.91 -11.09 13.46
CA VAL A 84 24.50 -10.18 14.44
C VAL A 84 25.59 -9.36 13.74
N GLN A 85 25.43 -8.04 13.69
CA GLN A 85 26.43 -7.11 13.17
C GLN A 85 26.74 -6.08 14.27
N GLY A 86 28.02 -5.96 14.64
CA GLY A 86 28.44 -5.03 15.70
C GLY A 86 27.77 -5.24 17.07
N GLY A 87 27.41 -6.49 17.41
CA GLY A 87 26.72 -6.82 18.66
C GLY A 87 25.23 -6.52 18.69
N LYS A 88 24.64 -6.04 17.58
CA LYS A 88 23.20 -5.80 17.42
C LYS A 88 22.60 -6.79 16.41
N MET A 89 21.35 -7.14 16.62
CA MET A 89 20.58 -7.96 15.67
C MET A 89 20.14 -7.12 14.47
N VAL A 90 20.37 -7.65 13.28
CA VAL A 90 20.01 -7.05 12.00
C VAL A 90 19.26 -8.07 11.15
N TYR A 91 18.15 -7.66 10.55
CA TYR A 91 17.28 -8.48 9.73
C TYR A 91 17.39 -8.06 8.27
N HIS A 92 17.78 -8.97 7.40
CA HIS A 92 17.74 -8.78 5.95
C HIS A 92 16.47 -9.43 5.44
N SER A 93 15.67 -8.72 4.65
CA SER A 93 14.36 -9.17 4.18
C SER A 93 14.18 -8.86 2.71
N THR A 94 13.54 -9.74 1.95
CA THR A 94 13.32 -9.55 0.51
C THR A 94 12.10 -10.31 0.00
N ILE A 95 11.59 -9.91 -1.17
CA ILE A 95 10.57 -10.65 -1.91
C ILE A 95 11.23 -11.28 -3.14
N ALA A 96 11.15 -12.61 -3.20
CA ALA A 96 11.68 -13.43 -4.27
C ALA A 96 10.54 -13.86 -5.22
N PRO A 97 10.70 -13.67 -6.55
CA PRO A 97 9.79 -14.27 -7.51
C PRO A 97 9.79 -15.81 -7.43
N PRO A 98 8.69 -16.47 -7.83
CA PRO A 98 8.66 -17.93 -7.93
C PRO A 98 9.81 -18.46 -8.80
N GLY A 99 10.53 -19.47 -8.31
CA GLY A 99 11.64 -20.10 -9.03
C GLY A 99 13.00 -19.42 -8.88
N THR A 100 13.14 -18.31 -8.16
CA THR A 100 14.43 -17.64 -7.91
C THR A 100 15.13 -18.08 -6.62
N PHE A 101 14.62 -19.13 -5.97
CA PHE A 101 15.14 -19.67 -4.71
C PHE A 101 15.16 -21.20 -4.74
N GLN A 102 16.11 -21.79 -4.03
CA GLN A 102 16.25 -23.24 -3.92
C GLN A 102 15.88 -23.68 -2.51
N VAL A 103 14.80 -24.46 -2.38
CA VAL A 103 14.33 -24.98 -1.09
C VAL A 103 15.35 -25.97 -0.54
N GLN A 104 15.67 -25.82 0.75
CA GLN A 104 16.56 -26.70 1.49
C GLN A 104 15.78 -27.51 2.52
N ALA A 105 16.20 -28.76 2.74
CA ALA A 105 15.62 -29.63 3.75
C ALA A 105 15.98 -29.19 5.19
N HIS A 106 17.07 -28.45 5.37
CA HIS A 106 17.59 -28.06 6.68
C HIS A 106 18.08 -26.61 6.67
N ASN A 107 18.10 -25.99 7.86
CA ASN A 107 18.69 -24.68 8.09
C ASN A 107 20.22 -24.77 8.02
N THR A 108 20.83 -23.87 7.24
CA THR A 108 22.28 -23.64 7.16
C THR A 108 22.59 -22.18 7.47
N THR A 109 23.85 -21.85 7.77
CA THR A 109 24.30 -20.48 8.06
C THR A 109 23.92 -19.46 6.97
N ASP A 110 23.75 -19.93 5.74
CA ASP A 110 23.40 -19.12 4.59
C ASP A 110 21.94 -19.23 4.14
N SER A 111 21.16 -20.07 4.80
CA SER A 111 19.75 -20.24 4.50
C SER A 111 18.91 -19.04 4.97
N TRP A 112 17.93 -18.72 4.14
CA TRP A 112 16.88 -17.74 4.42
C TRP A 112 15.64 -18.47 4.88
N ARG A 113 14.91 -17.86 5.82
CA ARG A 113 13.58 -18.32 6.18
C ARG A 113 12.58 -17.66 5.26
N CYS A 114 11.85 -18.46 4.49
CA CYS A 114 10.91 -17.96 3.50
C CYS A 114 9.48 -18.46 3.73
N VAL A 115 8.51 -17.66 3.28
CA VAL A 115 7.09 -18.02 3.18
C VAL A 115 6.70 -17.96 1.71
N ASP A 116 6.45 -19.13 1.12
CA ASP A 116 6.13 -19.27 -0.30
C ASP A 116 4.62 -19.22 -0.51
N TYR A 117 4.10 -18.06 -0.90
CA TYR A 117 2.68 -17.88 -1.20
C TYR A 117 2.27 -18.43 -2.57
N SER A 118 3.22 -18.74 -3.46
CA SER A 118 2.93 -19.45 -4.71
C SER A 118 2.55 -20.92 -4.45
N ASN A 119 3.00 -21.46 -3.32
CA ASN A 119 2.69 -22.81 -2.86
C ASN A 119 1.89 -22.81 -1.54
N GLY A 120 0.85 -21.97 -1.46
CA GLY A 120 -0.11 -22.01 -0.35
C GLY A 120 0.40 -21.46 0.99
N GLY A 121 1.48 -20.68 1.00
CA GLY A 121 2.04 -20.04 2.19
C GLY A 121 2.96 -20.96 3.01
N GLN A 122 3.56 -21.98 2.38
CA GLN A 122 4.45 -22.91 3.07
C GLN A 122 5.72 -22.20 3.59
N GLN A 123 6.09 -22.49 4.84
CA GLN A 123 7.36 -22.03 5.39
C GLN A 123 8.48 -22.98 5.00
N VAL A 124 9.51 -22.44 4.36
CA VAL A 124 10.66 -23.21 3.85
C VAL A 124 11.98 -22.52 4.20
N TRP A 125 13.04 -23.32 4.34
CA TRP A 125 14.40 -22.80 4.28
C TRP A 125 14.81 -22.73 2.81
N ALA A 126 15.44 -21.64 2.38
CA ALA A 126 15.87 -21.52 0.99
C ALA A 126 17.22 -20.82 0.85
N LEU A 127 17.99 -21.20 -0.18
CA LEU A 127 19.08 -20.39 -0.67
C LEU A 127 18.56 -19.47 -1.77
N LEU A 128 18.78 -18.18 -1.58
CA LEU A 128 18.49 -17.16 -2.59
C LEU A 128 19.69 -17.01 -3.49
N ASN A 129 19.48 -17.00 -4.81
CA ASN A 129 20.51 -16.56 -5.73
C ASN A 129 20.61 -15.02 -5.64
N THR A 130 21.51 -14.53 -4.80
CA THR A 130 21.69 -13.09 -4.55
C THR A 130 22.15 -12.32 -5.79
N GLU A 131 22.76 -12.99 -6.77
CA GLU A 131 23.16 -12.39 -8.06
C GLU A 131 21.92 -12.13 -8.95
N ALA A 132 20.95 -13.04 -8.96
CA ALA A 132 19.68 -12.87 -9.66
C ALA A 132 18.74 -11.84 -8.98
N ILE A 133 19.07 -11.43 -7.76
CA ILE A 133 18.31 -10.46 -6.93
C ILE A 133 18.98 -9.07 -6.96
N GLY A 134 20.05 -8.89 -7.74
CA GLY A 134 20.73 -7.61 -7.90
C GLY A 134 21.61 -7.23 -6.72
N VAL A 135 22.09 -8.20 -5.94
CA VAL A 135 23.17 -7.96 -4.97
C VAL A 135 24.49 -7.99 -5.73
N ALA A 136 24.90 -6.83 -6.25
CA ALA A 136 26.30 -6.65 -6.62
C ALA A 136 27.11 -6.69 -5.32
N SER A 137 27.84 -7.79 -5.12
CA SER A 137 28.99 -7.77 -4.22
C SER A 137 30.02 -6.79 -4.80
N THR A 138 30.46 -5.88 -3.94
CA THR A 138 31.54 -4.89 -4.15
C THR A 138 31.26 -3.75 -5.15
N ALA A 139 30.65 -2.67 -4.65
CA ALA A 139 30.99 -1.32 -5.07
C ALA A 139 31.88 -0.69 -3.98
N PRO A 140 32.82 0.22 -4.31
CA PRO A 140 33.71 0.83 -3.33
C PRO A 140 32.89 1.72 -2.39
N ASP A 141 33.17 1.58 -1.10
CA ASP A 141 32.79 2.46 0.01
C ASP A 141 31.28 2.59 0.26
N GLY A 142 30.73 1.54 0.88
CA GLY A 142 29.39 1.47 1.43
C GLY A 142 29.19 2.34 2.67
N GLU A 143 29.15 3.65 2.47
CA GLU A 143 28.46 4.56 3.39
C GLU A 143 26.97 4.60 3.00
N PRO A 144 26.02 4.47 3.95
CA PRO A 144 24.60 4.57 3.62
C PRO A 144 24.34 5.95 3.00
N LEU A 145 23.67 5.97 1.84
CA LEU A 145 23.21 7.22 1.23
C LEU A 145 22.43 8.00 2.30
N GLY A 146 22.92 9.19 2.66
CA GLY A 146 22.34 10.00 3.72
C GLY A 146 20.84 10.21 3.55
N LYS A 147 20.12 10.35 4.67
CA LYS A 147 18.65 10.42 4.71
C LYS A 147 18.07 11.69 4.09
N GLY A 148 18.91 12.66 3.76
CA GLY A 148 18.52 13.93 3.17
C GLY A 148 18.08 13.79 1.71
N LEU A 149 16.90 14.33 1.41
CA LEU A 149 16.26 14.33 0.10
C LEU A 149 16.06 15.77 -0.40
N LEU A 150 16.15 15.96 -1.71
CA LEU A 150 15.83 17.24 -2.37
C LEU A 150 14.32 17.38 -2.64
N GLY A 151 13.57 16.28 -2.68
CA GLY A 151 12.14 16.28 -2.97
C GLY A 151 11.78 16.40 -4.46
N ILE A 152 12.60 15.82 -5.34
CA ILE A 152 12.38 15.83 -6.78
C ILE A 152 12.06 14.41 -7.26
N ARG A 153 10.97 14.24 -8.02
CA ARG A 153 10.74 13.02 -8.80
C ARG A 153 11.40 13.19 -10.16
N ILE A 154 12.27 12.28 -10.52
CA ILE A 154 13.08 12.35 -11.74
C ILE A 154 12.88 11.14 -12.63
N ASN A 155 13.06 11.34 -13.93
CA ASN A 155 13.10 10.31 -14.94
C ASN A 155 14.33 10.52 -15.84
N GLN A 156 15.13 9.48 -16.07
CA GLN A 156 16.27 9.58 -16.96
C GLN A 156 15.80 9.53 -18.42
N THR A 157 16.23 10.52 -19.20
CA THR A 157 15.95 10.59 -20.65
C THR A 157 16.44 9.34 -21.39
N GLN A 158 15.79 9.01 -22.52
CA GLN A 158 16.09 7.78 -23.28
C GLN A 158 17.55 7.74 -23.79
N ASP A 159 18.08 8.90 -24.16
CA ASP A 159 19.46 9.09 -24.59
C ASP A 159 20.44 9.15 -23.40
N LYS A 160 19.95 9.13 -22.15
CA LYS A 160 20.73 9.18 -20.89
C LYS A 160 21.62 10.41 -20.75
N HIS A 161 21.31 11.47 -21.48
CA HIS A 161 22.09 12.71 -21.43
C HIS A 161 21.63 13.63 -20.28
N PHE A 162 20.35 13.55 -19.92
CA PHE A 162 19.74 14.45 -18.94
C PHE A 162 18.83 13.70 -17.96
N LEU A 163 18.65 14.28 -16.78
CA LEU A 163 17.59 13.90 -15.85
C LEU A 163 16.42 14.87 -15.98
N LYS A 164 15.25 14.36 -16.37
CA LYS A 164 14.03 15.16 -16.45
C LYS A 164 13.34 15.19 -15.10
N VAL A 165 12.95 16.38 -14.64
CA VAL A 165 12.06 16.56 -13.50
C VAL A 165 10.65 16.14 -13.92
N GLU A 166 10.14 15.06 -13.34
CA GLU A 166 8.78 14.57 -13.60
C GLU A 166 7.77 15.35 -12.77
N SER A 167 8.02 15.48 -11.47
CA SER A 167 7.23 16.31 -10.57
C SER A 167 8.04 16.67 -9.33
N LEU A 168 7.53 17.62 -8.55
CA LEU A 168 8.07 17.93 -7.22
C LEU A 168 7.29 17.17 -6.16
N VAL A 169 7.97 16.86 -5.05
CA VAL A 169 7.34 16.28 -3.86
C VAL A 169 6.67 17.40 -3.07
N PRO A 170 5.41 17.25 -2.65
CA PRO A 170 4.74 18.27 -1.85
C PRO A 170 5.48 18.57 -0.54
N LEU A 171 5.48 19.84 -0.14
CA LEU A 171 6.12 20.37 1.07
C LEU A 171 7.65 20.17 1.13
N SER A 172 8.31 19.93 -0.02
CA SER A 172 9.74 19.63 -0.10
C SER A 172 10.62 20.84 -0.42
N ALA A 173 11.95 20.69 -0.33
CA ALA A 173 12.90 21.77 -0.61
C ALA A 173 12.79 22.27 -2.04
N ALA A 174 12.65 21.34 -2.98
CA ALA A 174 12.45 21.67 -4.38
C ALA A 174 11.16 22.46 -4.62
N GLU A 175 10.03 22.03 -4.02
CA GLU A 175 8.74 22.72 -4.17
C GLU A 175 8.75 24.12 -3.52
N GLU A 176 9.21 24.21 -2.27
CA GLU A 176 9.28 25.47 -1.52
C GLU A 176 10.21 26.50 -2.18
N SER A 177 11.25 26.05 -2.88
CA SER A 177 12.16 26.96 -3.60
C SER A 177 11.44 27.75 -4.70
N GLY A 178 10.43 27.16 -5.35
CA GLY A 178 9.78 27.73 -6.54
C GLY A 178 10.70 27.90 -7.76
N LEU A 179 11.94 27.37 -7.72
CA LEU A 179 12.95 27.54 -8.78
C LEU A 179 12.96 26.40 -9.80
N LEU A 180 12.24 25.31 -9.49
CA LEU A 180 12.10 24.12 -10.32
C LEU A 180 10.65 23.92 -10.74
N GLN A 181 10.47 23.28 -11.89
CA GLN A 181 9.16 22.90 -12.42
C GLN A 181 9.22 21.55 -13.12
N SER A 182 8.04 20.92 -13.29
CA SER A 182 7.93 19.73 -14.11
C SER A 182 8.39 20.02 -15.55
N GLY A 183 9.20 19.12 -16.10
CA GLY A 183 9.78 19.24 -17.43
C GLY A 183 11.19 19.84 -17.47
N ASP A 184 11.68 20.46 -16.39
CA ASP A 184 13.08 20.92 -16.33
C ASP A 184 14.06 19.74 -16.53
N LEU A 185 15.18 20.01 -17.18
CA LEU A 185 16.25 19.04 -17.43
C LEU A 185 17.46 19.38 -16.56
N ILE A 186 17.83 18.49 -15.64
CA ILE A 186 19.04 18.59 -14.84
C ILE A 186 20.21 18.07 -15.70
N VAL A 187 21.17 18.95 -15.96
CA VAL A 187 22.33 18.69 -16.83
C VAL A 187 23.59 18.37 -16.04
N ALA A 188 23.73 18.93 -14.83
CA ALA A 188 24.84 18.67 -13.93
C ALA A 188 24.42 18.79 -12.45
N ILE A 189 25.13 18.07 -11.58
CA ILE A 189 24.89 18.03 -10.12
C ILE A 189 26.22 18.30 -9.41
N GLY A 190 26.21 19.23 -8.45
CA GLY A 190 27.36 19.55 -7.60
C GLY A 190 27.02 19.39 -6.12
N GLU A 191 28.01 18.96 -5.35
CA GLU A 191 27.91 18.80 -3.90
C GLU A 191 28.07 20.16 -3.19
N GLY A 192 27.23 20.45 -2.19
CA GLY A 192 27.26 21.73 -1.49
C GLY A 192 26.65 22.89 -2.30
N LYS A 193 26.93 24.13 -1.87
CA LYS A 193 26.44 25.36 -2.52
C LYS A 193 27.31 25.76 -3.71
N ASP A 194 28.62 25.55 -3.59
CA ASP A 194 29.64 26.03 -4.53
C ASP A 194 30.53 24.90 -5.07
N GLY A 195 30.14 23.64 -4.86
CA GLY A 195 30.93 22.51 -5.37
C GLY A 195 30.96 22.41 -6.88
N GLU A 196 31.94 21.65 -7.36
CA GLU A 196 32.14 21.40 -8.78
C GLU A 196 30.94 20.66 -9.39
N LEU A 197 30.45 21.14 -10.53
CA LEU A 197 29.31 20.57 -11.23
C LEU A 197 29.75 19.33 -12.02
N SER A 198 29.26 18.16 -11.61
CA SER A 198 29.45 16.90 -12.32
C SER A 198 28.38 16.71 -13.39
N PRO A 199 28.73 16.52 -14.68
CA PRO A 199 27.75 16.30 -15.73
C PRO A 199 26.93 15.03 -15.51
N THR A 200 25.62 15.10 -15.80
CA THR A 200 24.72 13.94 -15.68
C THR A 200 24.90 12.94 -16.83
N ALA A 201 25.40 13.40 -17.98
CA ALA A 201 25.61 12.57 -19.16
C ALA A 201 26.63 11.45 -18.88
N GLY A 202 26.28 10.22 -19.27
CA GLY A 202 27.14 9.04 -19.09
C GLY A 202 27.13 8.42 -17.70
N GLN A 203 26.42 9.02 -16.73
CA GLN A 203 26.28 8.46 -15.39
C GLN A 203 25.06 7.53 -15.28
N THR A 204 25.15 6.57 -14.37
CA THR A 204 24.03 5.67 -14.04
C THR A 204 23.02 6.39 -13.16
N LEU A 205 21.74 5.99 -13.22
CA LEU A 205 20.69 6.53 -12.35
C LEU A 205 21.06 6.41 -10.85
N GLN A 206 21.74 5.33 -10.46
CA GLN A 206 22.17 5.13 -9.08
C GLN A 206 23.23 6.15 -8.63
N GLN A 207 24.21 6.46 -9.49
CA GLN A 207 25.23 7.48 -9.21
C GLN A 207 24.61 8.88 -9.10
N LEU A 208 23.62 9.16 -9.94
CA LEU A 208 22.90 10.43 -9.92
C LEU A 208 22.05 10.58 -8.65
N ILE A 209 21.35 9.52 -8.25
CA ILE A 209 20.62 9.48 -6.98
C ILE A 209 21.58 9.66 -5.80
N ALA A 210 22.76 9.04 -5.83
CA ALA A 210 23.75 9.18 -4.78
C ALA A 210 24.22 10.63 -4.61
N GLN A 211 24.42 11.37 -5.72
CA GLN A 211 24.79 12.78 -5.69
C GLN A 211 23.65 13.70 -5.21
N MET A 212 22.39 13.35 -5.47
CA MET A 212 21.25 14.13 -4.97
C MET A 212 20.97 13.88 -3.48
N ARG A 213 21.33 12.70 -2.97
CA ARG A 213 21.21 12.35 -1.54
C ARG A 213 22.43 12.81 -0.75
N GLY A 214 22.30 12.84 0.56
CA GLY A 214 23.35 13.30 1.47
C GLY A 214 22.83 13.53 2.87
N GLU A 215 23.68 14.02 3.75
CA GLU A 215 23.29 14.35 5.13
C GLU A 215 22.24 15.47 5.16
N PRO A 216 21.17 15.35 5.97
CA PRO A 216 20.21 16.43 6.17
C PRO A 216 20.88 17.74 6.60
N GLY A 217 20.44 18.87 6.05
CA GLY A 217 21.03 20.20 6.26
C GLY A 217 22.21 20.54 5.34
N THR A 218 22.68 19.58 4.53
CA THR A 218 23.63 19.86 3.44
C THR A 218 22.90 20.40 2.21
N PHE A 219 23.65 20.89 1.23
CA PHE A 219 23.08 21.48 0.01
C PHE A 219 23.55 20.73 -1.23
N ALA A 220 22.72 20.70 -2.26
CA ALA A 220 23.10 20.26 -3.60
C ALA A 220 22.84 21.39 -4.59
N ARG A 221 23.78 21.60 -5.52
CA ARG A 221 23.65 22.53 -6.63
C ARG A 221 23.25 21.76 -7.89
N LEU A 222 22.14 22.12 -8.49
CA LEU A 222 21.64 21.53 -9.73
C LEU A 222 21.77 22.56 -10.84
N SER A 223 22.47 22.21 -11.92
CA SER A 223 22.43 22.99 -13.15
C SER A 223 21.29 22.47 -14.02
N ILE A 224 20.34 23.34 -14.36
CA ILE A 224 19.10 22.98 -15.03
C ILE A 224 18.89 23.78 -16.31
N MET A 225 18.20 23.17 -17.27
CA MET A 225 17.69 23.78 -18.49
C MET A 225 16.16 23.68 -18.48
N SER A 226 15.47 24.81 -18.56
CA SER A 226 14.00 24.83 -18.60
C SER A 226 13.48 24.60 -20.02
N PRO A 227 12.29 23.98 -20.16
CA PRO A 227 11.67 23.78 -21.47
C PRO A 227 11.50 25.11 -22.21
N GLY A 228 11.97 25.18 -23.46
CA GLY A 228 11.80 26.37 -24.31
C GLY A 228 12.73 27.54 -24.01
N THR A 229 13.65 27.42 -23.05
CA THR A 229 14.66 28.46 -22.76
C THR A 229 16.03 28.02 -23.23
N ALA A 230 16.76 28.93 -23.89
CA ALA A 230 18.15 28.70 -24.23
C ALA A 230 19.06 29.02 -23.02
N GLY A 231 19.88 28.06 -22.61
CA GLY A 231 20.87 28.21 -21.54
C GLY A 231 20.55 27.44 -20.27
N THR A 232 21.54 27.35 -19.39
CA THR A 232 21.46 26.68 -18.10
C THR A 232 21.41 27.71 -16.97
N ARG A 233 20.70 27.39 -15.89
CA ARG A 233 20.74 28.14 -14.63
C ARG A 233 20.99 27.20 -13.48
N ASP A 234 21.55 27.71 -12.39
CA ASP A 234 21.83 26.89 -11.22
C ASP A 234 20.79 27.11 -10.13
N VAL A 235 20.41 26.02 -9.48
CA VAL A 235 19.46 25.99 -8.36
C VAL A 235 20.15 25.28 -7.21
N VAL A 236 20.20 25.93 -6.05
CA VAL A 236 20.76 25.34 -4.84
C VAL A 236 19.61 24.91 -3.94
N LEU A 237 19.61 23.64 -3.54
CA LEU A 237 18.58 23.05 -2.70
C LEU A 237 19.19 22.46 -1.44
N GLU A 238 18.48 22.58 -0.33
CA GLU A 238 18.83 21.90 0.91
C GLU A 238 18.32 20.46 0.89
N ARG A 239 19.14 19.52 1.37
CA ARG A 239 18.73 18.14 1.63
C ARG A 239 18.01 18.10 2.96
N ARG A 240 16.76 17.67 2.97
CA ARG A 240 15.94 17.57 4.19
C ARG A 240 15.50 16.14 4.43
N GLU A 241 15.37 15.75 5.70
CA GLU A 241 14.68 14.50 6.02
C GLU A 241 13.22 14.60 5.63
N GLN A 242 12.63 13.45 5.31
CA GLN A 242 11.23 13.40 4.97
C GLN A 242 10.36 13.50 6.22
N THR A 243 9.47 14.49 6.27
CA THR A 243 8.57 14.68 7.42
C THR A 243 7.32 13.80 7.33
N ALA A 244 6.61 13.65 8.45
CA ALA A 244 5.35 12.91 8.48
C ALA A 244 4.27 13.57 7.62
N GLU A 245 4.23 14.90 7.59
CA GLU A 245 3.32 15.69 6.78
C GLU A 245 3.62 15.52 5.29
N GLN A 246 4.90 15.52 4.90
CA GLN A 246 5.31 15.20 3.53
C GLN A 246 4.91 13.77 3.14
N GLN A 247 5.12 12.80 4.03
CA GLN A 247 4.72 11.41 3.78
C GLN A 247 3.19 11.29 3.59
N ALA A 248 2.40 12.00 4.41
CA ALA A 248 0.96 12.05 4.26
C ALA A 248 0.53 12.72 2.95
N ALA A 249 1.17 13.82 2.57
CA ALA A 249 0.89 14.53 1.32
C ALA A 249 1.22 13.67 0.08
N ILE A 250 2.35 12.95 0.09
CA ILE A 250 2.69 11.97 -0.95
C ILE A 250 1.64 10.88 -1.04
N GLN A 251 1.20 10.35 0.11
CA GLN A 251 0.19 9.31 0.15
C GLN A 251 -1.14 9.83 -0.41
N GLN A 252 -1.56 11.05 -0.05
CA GLN A 252 -2.76 11.66 -0.59
C GLN A 252 -2.67 11.85 -2.10
N GLN A 253 -1.54 12.35 -2.61
CA GLN A 253 -1.32 12.51 -4.05
C GLN A 253 -1.42 11.18 -4.80
N GLN A 254 -0.90 10.10 -4.21
CA GLN A 254 -1.01 8.75 -4.77
C GLN A 254 -2.45 8.23 -4.78
N ILE A 255 -3.22 8.54 -3.74
CA ILE A 255 -4.64 8.20 -3.67
C ILE A 255 -5.42 8.98 -4.73
N ASP A 256 -5.17 10.28 -4.86
CA ASP A 256 -5.85 11.13 -5.85
C ASP A 256 -5.56 10.70 -7.29
N ALA A 257 -4.36 10.16 -7.54
CA ALA A 257 -3.98 9.59 -8.85
C ALA A 257 -4.75 8.31 -9.21
N LEU A 258 -5.42 7.66 -8.25
CA LEU A 258 -6.30 6.51 -8.54
C LEU A 258 -7.60 6.94 -9.24
N ALA A 259 -8.04 8.18 -9.00
CA ALA A 259 -9.27 8.71 -9.55
C ALA A 259 -9.03 9.26 -10.96
N ILE A 260 -9.75 8.71 -11.94
CA ILE A 260 -9.80 9.25 -13.29
C ILE A 260 -10.85 10.36 -13.30
N LYS A 261 -10.46 11.58 -13.69
CA LYS A 261 -11.33 12.77 -13.72
C LYS A 261 -12.25 12.81 -14.94
N ASP A 262 -12.87 11.68 -15.23
CA ASP A 262 -13.92 11.53 -16.23
C ASP A 262 -14.74 10.27 -15.90
N ASN A 263 -15.64 9.88 -16.81
CA ASN A 263 -16.46 8.68 -16.70
C ASN A 263 -15.96 7.53 -17.61
N SER A 264 -14.69 7.50 -18.01
CA SER A 264 -14.14 6.50 -18.94
C SER A 264 -13.82 5.16 -18.26
N GLY A 265 -13.59 5.15 -16.95
CA GLY A 265 -13.26 3.97 -16.17
C GLY A 265 -14.37 2.93 -16.09
N GLN A 266 -14.01 1.75 -15.59
CA GLN A 266 -14.92 0.61 -15.42
C GLN A 266 -15.87 0.78 -14.24
N PHE A 267 -15.42 1.47 -13.19
CA PHE A 267 -16.18 1.70 -11.96
C PHE A 267 -16.42 3.18 -11.77
N LEU A 268 -17.68 3.59 -11.66
CA LEU A 268 -18.06 5.00 -11.53
C LEU A 268 -18.18 5.37 -10.06
N SER A 269 -17.62 6.52 -9.70
CA SER A 269 -17.59 6.99 -8.32
C SER A 269 -19.01 7.25 -7.79
N PRO A 270 -19.30 6.83 -6.55
CA PRO A 270 -20.54 7.19 -5.87
C PRO A 270 -20.53 8.63 -5.30
N TYR A 271 -19.40 9.34 -5.43
CA TYR A 271 -19.26 10.76 -5.14
C TYR A 271 -18.76 11.50 -6.38
N THR A 272 -19.23 12.73 -6.56
CA THR A 272 -18.75 13.65 -7.59
C THR A 272 -17.45 14.34 -7.16
N SER A 273 -16.76 15.02 -8.08
CA SER A 273 -15.49 15.68 -7.81
C SER A 273 -15.55 16.82 -6.79
N ASP A 274 -16.74 17.40 -6.58
CA ASP A 274 -17.02 18.37 -5.51
C ASP A 274 -17.32 17.70 -4.15
N GLY A 275 -17.29 16.37 -4.09
CA GLY A 275 -17.56 15.57 -2.89
C GLY A 275 -19.04 15.42 -2.55
N VAL A 276 -19.96 15.77 -3.46
CA VAL A 276 -21.38 15.49 -3.30
C VAL A 276 -21.68 14.04 -3.70
N THR A 277 -22.75 13.45 -3.17
CA THR A 277 -23.16 12.10 -3.55
C THR A 277 -23.74 12.12 -4.97
N ALA A 278 -23.28 11.20 -5.82
CA ALA A 278 -23.72 11.13 -7.22
C ALA A 278 -25.23 10.84 -7.31
N GLU A 279 -25.88 11.42 -8.32
CA GLU A 279 -27.34 11.34 -8.48
C GLU A 279 -27.85 9.88 -8.60
N TRP A 280 -27.10 9.00 -9.28
CA TRP A 280 -27.46 7.59 -9.38
C TRP A 280 -27.48 6.88 -8.02
N VAL A 281 -26.64 7.30 -7.08
CA VAL A 281 -26.64 6.80 -5.70
C VAL A 281 -27.87 7.30 -4.95
N ASN A 282 -28.15 8.62 -5.03
CA ASN A 282 -29.33 9.22 -4.40
C ASN A 282 -30.61 8.51 -4.86
N LYS A 283 -30.73 8.24 -6.17
CA LYS A 283 -31.85 7.51 -6.75
C LYS A 283 -31.93 6.06 -6.23
N THR A 284 -30.80 5.38 -6.13
CA THR A 284 -30.71 4.00 -5.60
C THR A 284 -31.14 3.94 -4.13
N ILE A 285 -30.73 4.91 -3.31
CA ILE A 285 -31.13 5.05 -1.90
C ILE A 285 -32.65 5.29 -1.83
N ASN A 286 -33.16 6.29 -2.56
CA ASN A 286 -34.57 6.66 -2.55
C ASN A 286 -35.49 5.53 -3.00
N VAL A 287 -35.12 4.79 -4.06
CA VAL A 287 -35.91 3.64 -4.53
C VAL A 287 -35.79 2.44 -3.58
N SER A 288 -34.63 2.23 -2.96
CA SER A 288 -34.48 1.20 -1.92
C SER A 288 -35.38 1.48 -0.71
N MET A 289 -35.51 2.75 -0.32
CA MET A 289 -36.40 3.18 0.76
C MET A 289 -37.87 3.15 0.33
N GLY A 290 -38.21 3.59 -0.89
CA GLY A 290 -39.57 3.56 -1.43
C GLY A 290 -40.13 2.15 -1.66
N LYS A 291 -39.27 1.16 -1.94
CA LYS A 291 -39.64 -0.26 -1.96
C LYS A 291 -39.79 -0.87 -0.56
N ALA A 292 -39.22 -0.25 0.48
CA ALA A 292 -39.41 -0.66 1.87
C ALA A 292 -40.70 -0.09 2.49
N THR A 293 -41.23 1.03 1.99
CA THR A 293 -42.48 1.64 2.49
C THR A 293 -43.76 0.96 1.98
N GLY A 294 -43.67 0.03 1.01
CA GLY A 294 -44.81 -0.71 0.45
C GLY A 294 -45.01 -2.13 1.00
N SER A 295 -44.10 -2.65 1.81
CA SER A 295 -44.22 -3.96 2.45
C SER A 295 -44.39 -3.77 3.95
N ALA A 296 -45.64 -3.55 4.37
CA ALA A 296 -45.98 -3.62 5.78
C ALA A 296 -45.67 -5.02 6.34
N VAL A 297 -45.07 -5.04 7.54
CA VAL A 297 -44.86 -6.20 8.44
C VAL A 297 -43.59 -7.02 8.21
N GLY A 298 -42.63 -6.89 9.15
CA GLY A 298 -41.61 -7.90 9.44
C GLY A 298 -40.18 -7.44 9.18
N GLY A 299 -39.38 -7.34 10.24
CA GLY A 299 -38.05 -6.74 10.24
C GLY A 299 -37.05 -7.35 9.26
N VAL A 300 -36.21 -6.48 8.68
CA VAL A 300 -35.01 -6.86 7.93
C VAL A 300 -33.87 -7.14 8.90
N ALA A 301 -33.98 -8.26 9.62
CA ALA A 301 -32.87 -8.88 10.31
C ALA A 301 -32.35 -10.05 9.45
N GLY A 302 -31.16 -9.88 8.86
CA GLY A 302 -30.31 -10.99 8.43
C GLY A 302 -30.64 -11.66 7.08
N ALA A 303 -29.89 -11.30 6.03
CA ALA A 303 -29.67 -12.20 4.90
C ALA A 303 -28.26 -11.98 4.31
N TYR A 304 -27.24 -12.34 5.09
CA TYR A 304 -25.89 -12.64 4.57
C TYR A 304 -25.65 -14.14 4.78
N ALA A 305 -25.79 -14.93 3.72
CA ALA A 305 -25.28 -16.29 3.65
C ALA A 305 -24.90 -16.57 2.19
N ALA A 306 -23.61 -16.84 2.00
CA ALA A 306 -22.92 -16.95 0.72
C ALA A 306 -23.33 -18.17 -0.11
N ASN A 307 -23.06 -18.12 -1.42
CA ASN A 307 -22.21 -19.15 -2.04
C ASN A 307 -21.58 -18.73 -3.37
N LYS A 308 -20.35 -19.23 -3.56
CA LYS A 308 -19.44 -19.15 -4.71
C LYS A 308 -20.09 -19.56 -6.03
N VAL A 309 -19.79 -18.83 -7.11
CA VAL A 309 -19.26 -19.36 -8.38
C VAL A 309 -18.39 -18.25 -8.99
N LEU A 310 -17.12 -18.55 -9.23
CA LEU A 310 -16.17 -17.68 -9.91
C LEU A 310 -15.58 -18.50 -11.07
N GLU A 311 -15.77 -18.07 -12.32
CA GLU A 311 -14.81 -18.38 -13.38
C GLU A 311 -14.93 -17.43 -14.59
N ASN A 312 -13.82 -16.70 -14.82
CA ASN A 312 -13.23 -16.18 -16.08
C ASN A 312 -14.22 -15.64 -17.14
N VAL A 313 -14.44 -14.34 -17.36
CA VAL A 313 -13.57 -13.26 -17.92
C VAL A 313 -14.34 -11.93 -17.69
N PRO A 314 -13.73 -10.76 -17.38
CA PRO A 314 -14.46 -9.70 -16.66
C PRO A 314 -15.42 -8.82 -17.48
N PHE A 315 -15.38 -8.84 -18.83
CA PHE A 315 -16.20 -7.92 -19.65
C PHE A 315 -16.75 -8.50 -20.98
N GLY A 316 -16.74 -9.82 -21.17
CA GLY A 316 -17.09 -10.43 -22.46
C GLY A 316 -18.40 -11.22 -22.55
N GLY A 317 -19.16 -11.43 -21.46
CA GLY A 317 -20.19 -12.49 -21.43
C GLY A 317 -21.50 -12.19 -20.69
N MET A 318 -21.75 -10.96 -20.23
CA MET A 318 -22.95 -10.64 -19.43
C MET A 318 -24.26 -10.54 -20.24
N LEU A 319 -24.25 -10.96 -21.51
CA LEU A 319 -25.42 -11.00 -22.39
C LEU A 319 -25.96 -12.42 -22.66
N GLY A 320 -25.40 -13.46 -22.06
CA GLY A 320 -25.73 -14.86 -22.42
C GLY A 320 -26.44 -15.73 -21.37
N GLY A 321 -26.55 -15.32 -20.11
CA GLY A 321 -26.86 -16.25 -19.01
C GLY A 321 -28.12 -15.97 -18.18
N PHE A 322 -28.96 -15.01 -18.57
CA PHE A 322 -30.18 -14.64 -17.80
C PHE A 322 -31.47 -14.87 -18.59
N LEU A 323 -31.54 -15.97 -19.34
CA LEU A 323 -32.72 -16.38 -20.10
C LEU A 323 -32.88 -17.90 -20.01
N GLY A 324 -33.48 -18.39 -18.92
CA GLY A 324 -33.89 -19.79 -18.91
C GLY A 324 -34.12 -20.46 -17.56
N SER A 325 -34.99 -19.94 -16.70
CA SER A 325 -36.00 -20.74 -16.00
C SER A 325 -36.81 -19.86 -15.04
N LYS A 326 -38.12 -19.84 -15.24
CA LYS A 326 -39.11 -19.26 -14.33
C LYS A 326 -38.91 -19.78 -12.90
N ALA A 327 -39.16 -18.89 -11.94
CA ALA A 327 -39.39 -19.12 -10.51
C ALA A 327 -38.14 -19.28 -9.61
N GLY A 328 -37.87 -18.24 -8.80
CA GLY A 328 -37.12 -18.36 -7.55
C GLY A 328 -36.06 -17.28 -7.31
N LYS A 329 -36.43 -16.20 -6.60
CA LYS A 329 -35.58 -15.23 -5.86
C LYS A 329 -34.08 -15.18 -6.21
N ALA A 330 -33.73 -14.37 -7.21
CA ALA A 330 -32.45 -13.67 -7.28
C ALA A 330 -32.74 -12.17 -7.41
N VAL A 331 -33.09 -11.55 -6.28
CA VAL A 331 -33.45 -10.12 -6.19
C VAL A 331 -32.26 -9.40 -5.57
N GLY A 332 -31.46 -8.72 -6.39
CA GLY A 332 -30.28 -7.99 -5.91
C GLY A 332 -29.72 -7.04 -6.95
N GLY A 333 -29.09 -7.56 -8.01
CA GLY A 333 -28.37 -6.75 -9.00
C GLY A 333 -29.25 -5.99 -10.00
N ASN A 334 -30.13 -6.69 -10.73
CA ASN A 334 -30.87 -6.07 -11.85
C ASN A 334 -31.86 -4.99 -11.40
N THR A 335 -32.49 -5.17 -10.23
CA THR A 335 -33.44 -4.19 -9.68
C THR A 335 -32.75 -2.94 -9.13
N ALA A 336 -31.52 -3.07 -8.61
CA ALA A 336 -30.74 -1.93 -8.15
C ALA A 336 -30.21 -1.10 -9.33
N LEU A 337 -29.78 -1.78 -10.41
CA LEU A 337 -29.37 -1.13 -11.65
C LEU A 337 -30.53 -0.40 -12.34
N GLU A 338 -31.71 -0.99 -12.37
CA GLU A 338 -32.91 -0.28 -12.85
C GLU A 338 -33.27 0.90 -11.94
N ALA A 339 -33.15 0.72 -10.62
CA ALA A 339 -33.41 1.76 -9.63
C ALA A 339 -32.45 2.95 -9.76
N SER A 340 -31.18 2.71 -10.09
CA SER A 340 -30.19 3.77 -10.33
C SER A 340 -30.43 4.52 -11.64
N GLY A 341 -31.30 4.03 -12.53
CA GLY A 341 -31.55 4.60 -13.85
C GLY A 341 -30.80 3.93 -15.01
N GLY A 342 -30.12 2.80 -14.75
CA GLY A 342 -29.34 2.08 -15.74
C GLY A 342 -27.91 2.62 -15.91
N TRP A 343 -27.08 1.89 -16.65
CA TRP A 343 -25.67 2.21 -16.85
C TRP A 343 -25.43 3.55 -17.55
N ASP A 344 -26.28 3.92 -18.51
CA ASP A 344 -26.17 5.21 -19.20
C ASP A 344 -26.34 6.37 -18.24
N PHE A 345 -27.32 6.28 -17.33
CA PHE A 345 -27.55 7.30 -16.31
C PHE A 345 -26.44 7.32 -15.25
N ILE A 346 -25.97 6.14 -14.80
CA ILE A 346 -24.82 6.06 -13.87
C ILE A 346 -23.61 6.77 -14.49
N ARG A 347 -23.31 6.51 -15.77
CA ARG A 347 -22.16 7.10 -16.46
C ARG A 347 -22.32 8.60 -16.69
N SER A 348 -23.52 9.08 -17.02
CA SER A 348 -23.77 10.51 -17.23
C SER A 348 -23.83 11.33 -15.93
N SER A 349 -24.07 10.68 -14.80
CA SER A 349 -24.19 11.34 -13.48
C SER A 349 -22.94 11.19 -12.59
N SER A 350 -21.87 10.62 -13.13
CA SER A 350 -20.56 10.53 -12.48
C SER A 350 -19.51 11.27 -13.31
N ASP A 351 -18.65 12.03 -12.65
CA ASP A 351 -17.52 12.77 -13.22
C ASP A 351 -16.16 12.20 -12.80
N ILE A 352 -16.18 11.16 -11.95
CA ILE A 352 -15.01 10.40 -11.52
C ILE A 352 -15.25 8.91 -11.80
N SER A 353 -14.20 8.24 -12.27
CA SER A 353 -14.20 6.80 -12.51
C SER A 353 -12.86 6.16 -12.15
N PHE A 354 -12.84 4.82 -12.12
CA PHE A 354 -11.70 4.02 -11.71
C PHE A 354 -11.50 2.81 -12.63
N ASN A 355 -10.24 2.41 -12.79
CA ASN A 355 -9.87 1.22 -13.55
C ASN A 355 -10.19 -0.09 -12.81
N SER A 356 -10.20 -0.07 -11.48
CA SER A 356 -10.53 -1.24 -10.66
C SER A 356 -11.40 -0.88 -9.45
N MET A 357 -12.20 -1.85 -8.99
CA MET A 357 -12.99 -1.70 -7.76
C MET A 357 -12.12 -1.48 -6.53
N ASN A 358 -10.90 -2.04 -6.51
CA ASN A 358 -9.97 -1.88 -5.40
C ASN A 358 -9.43 -0.45 -5.33
N ASP A 359 -9.13 0.18 -6.48
CA ASP A 359 -8.70 1.57 -6.53
C ASP A 359 -9.81 2.52 -6.07
N MET A 360 -11.03 2.28 -6.54
CA MET A 360 -12.22 2.99 -6.07
C MET A 360 -12.41 2.82 -4.55
N ALA A 361 -12.31 1.59 -4.04
CA ALA A 361 -12.49 1.30 -2.63
C ALA A 361 -11.46 2.00 -1.74
N ARG A 362 -10.17 1.99 -2.15
CA ARG A 362 -9.09 2.69 -1.46
C ARG A 362 -9.31 4.20 -1.46
N TRP A 363 -9.63 4.76 -2.62
CA TRP A 363 -9.92 6.18 -2.74
C TRP A 363 -11.10 6.61 -1.88
N LEU A 364 -12.21 5.85 -1.89
CA LEU A 364 -13.38 6.12 -1.06
C LEU A 364 -13.07 6.05 0.44
N ALA A 365 -12.33 5.01 0.86
CA ALA A 365 -11.92 4.81 2.25
C ALA A 365 -10.99 5.90 2.77
N THR A 366 -10.18 6.53 1.91
CA THR A 366 -9.28 7.62 2.32
C THR A 366 -9.96 8.98 2.23
N THR A 367 -10.67 9.28 1.14
CA THR A 367 -11.14 10.64 0.81
C THR A 367 -12.51 10.98 1.41
N HIS A 368 -13.36 9.98 1.65
CA HIS A 368 -14.77 10.22 2.01
C HIS A 368 -15.25 9.52 3.27
N ARG A 369 -14.39 8.72 3.94
CA ARG A 369 -14.73 7.97 5.16
C ARG A 369 -15.34 8.82 6.29
N ASP A 370 -14.95 10.08 6.39
CA ASP A 370 -15.37 10.96 7.48
C ASP A 370 -16.73 11.65 7.17
N LYS A 371 -17.34 11.42 6.00
CA LYS A 371 -18.67 11.94 5.65
C LYS A 371 -19.76 11.18 6.40
N SER A 372 -20.74 11.89 6.94
CA SER A 372 -21.85 11.31 7.70
C SER A 372 -22.69 10.31 6.89
N ASN A 373 -22.80 10.50 5.57
CA ASN A 373 -23.55 9.63 4.66
C ASN A 373 -22.72 8.48 4.06
N PHE A 374 -21.44 8.35 4.43
CA PHE A 374 -20.50 7.42 3.79
C PHE A 374 -21.01 5.98 3.81
N VAL A 375 -21.48 5.50 4.96
CA VAL A 375 -21.96 4.12 5.11
C VAL A 375 -23.14 3.83 4.18
N ASP A 376 -24.08 4.75 4.05
CA ASP A 376 -25.28 4.56 3.23
C ASP A 376 -24.96 4.65 1.74
N VAL A 377 -24.04 5.55 1.37
CA VAL A 377 -23.51 5.67 0.01
C VAL A 377 -22.79 4.39 -0.41
N ILE A 378 -21.90 3.85 0.43
CA ILE A 378 -21.19 2.59 0.13
C ILE A 378 -22.16 1.42 0.03
N LYS A 379 -23.14 1.30 0.93
CA LYS A 379 -24.18 0.26 0.86
C LYS A 379 -25.01 0.34 -0.41
N ALA A 380 -25.35 1.54 -0.87
CA ALA A 380 -26.11 1.74 -2.10
C ALA A 380 -25.25 1.39 -3.33
N ALA A 381 -23.99 1.83 -3.35
CA ALA A 381 -23.04 1.54 -4.40
C ALA A 381 -22.70 0.03 -4.48
N ASP A 382 -22.62 -0.68 -3.36
CA ASP A 382 -22.38 -2.13 -3.31
C ASP A 382 -23.49 -2.94 -4.02
N LYS A 383 -24.72 -2.42 -4.09
CA LYS A 383 -25.79 -3.05 -4.86
C LYS A 383 -25.54 -3.04 -6.37
N ILE A 384 -24.77 -2.06 -6.86
CA ILE A 384 -24.36 -1.93 -8.27
C ILE A 384 -23.01 -2.60 -8.50
N TYR A 385 -22.10 -2.50 -7.52
CA TYR A 385 -20.77 -3.08 -7.53
C TYR A 385 -20.61 -4.06 -6.35
N PRO A 386 -21.11 -5.30 -6.45
CA PRO A 386 -21.07 -6.26 -5.35
C PRO A 386 -19.66 -6.51 -4.85
N GLY A 387 -19.44 -6.37 -3.54
CA GLY A 387 -18.14 -6.55 -2.89
C GLY A 387 -17.40 -5.24 -2.62
N LEU A 388 -17.91 -4.10 -3.09
CA LEU A 388 -17.38 -2.77 -2.80
C LEU A 388 -17.35 -2.50 -1.30
N GLN A 389 -18.40 -2.84 -0.55
CA GLN A 389 -18.45 -2.62 0.89
C GLN A 389 -17.32 -3.37 1.61
N THR A 390 -17.06 -4.61 1.19
CA THR A 390 -15.96 -5.42 1.73
C THR A 390 -14.59 -4.84 1.32
N ALA A 391 -14.44 -4.42 0.06
CA ALA A 391 -13.20 -3.81 -0.42
C ALA A 391 -12.87 -2.51 0.32
N VAL A 392 -13.87 -1.67 0.59
CA VAL A 392 -13.72 -0.42 1.37
C VAL A 392 -13.32 -0.75 2.81
N ALA A 393 -14.00 -1.70 3.45
CA ALA A 393 -13.67 -2.11 4.82
C ALA A 393 -12.24 -2.68 4.94
N ASN A 394 -11.76 -3.37 3.90
CA ASN A 394 -10.39 -3.89 3.85
C ASN A 394 -9.35 -2.80 3.55
N SER A 395 -9.74 -1.73 2.84
CA SER A 395 -8.87 -0.61 2.49
C SER A 395 -8.69 0.41 3.62
N ALA A 396 -9.56 0.37 4.63
CA ALA A 396 -9.51 1.22 5.82
C ALA A 396 -8.64 0.66 6.96
N ARG A 397 -8.04 -0.52 6.76
CA ARG A 397 -7.05 -1.15 7.66
C ARG A 397 -5.65 -0.87 7.15
#